data_AF-A0A9D7FKM8-F1
#
_entry.id   AF-A0A9D7FKM8-F1
#
_cell.length_a   1.000
_cell.length_b   1.000
_cell.length_c   1.000
_cell.angle_alpha   90.00
_cell.angle_beta   90.00
_cell.angle_gamma   90.00
#
_symmetry.space_group_name_H-M   'P 1'
#
loop_
_entity.id
_entity.type
_entity.pdbx_description
1 polymer ?
#
loop_
_entity_poly.entity_id
_entity_poly.type
_entity_poly.pdbx_seq_one_letter_code
_entity_poly.pdbx_strand_id
1 'polypeptide(L)'
;MHLPCCCVGSIEFPGSILYRQLDYYWRSLGQIPDTVPTLEQYAVPQTYDSRHLYSVLQIWLNRINSRQNLDTDMAWGSSYQAQSLNDMYRGTGDRKYLDVNLEIIRATMANRDDKKGYATFFGETAPAWGLHITLEGIPFMLSIPG
;
A
#
# COMPACT_ATOMS: atom_id res chain seq x y z
N MET A 1 -4.03 -47.71 -19.92
CA MET A 1 -3.59 -46.64 -20.82
C MET A 1 -3.18 -45.44 -19.98
N HIS A 2 -1.89 -45.15 -19.96
CA HIS A 2 -1.32 -43.94 -19.36
C HIS A 2 -1.69 -42.72 -20.22
N LEU A 3 -2.10 -41.63 -19.57
CA LEU A 3 -2.04 -40.30 -20.14
C LEU A 3 -0.96 -39.50 -19.39
N PRO A 4 -0.17 -38.67 -20.11
CA PRO A 4 1.16 -38.27 -19.72
C PRO A 4 1.17 -37.15 -18.68
N CYS A 5 2.19 -37.19 -17.82
CA CYS A 5 2.63 -36.07 -17.00
C CYS A 5 3.00 -34.90 -17.92
N CYS A 6 2.16 -33.86 -17.95
CA CYS A 6 2.61 -32.57 -18.45
C CYS A 6 3.56 -31.97 -17.42
N CYS A 7 4.84 -31.90 -17.79
CA CYS A 7 5.85 -31.09 -17.13
C CYS A 7 5.32 -29.67 -16.94
N VAL A 8 4.98 -29.31 -15.69
CA VAL A 8 4.84 -27.91 -15.33
C VAL A 8 6.25 -27.38 -15.18
N GLY A 9 6.74 -26.77 -16.26
CA GLY A 9 7.97 -26.00 -16.24
C GLY A 9 7.92 -24.99 -15.10
N SER A 10 8.95 -25.01 -14.27
CA SER A 10 9.23 -24.01 -13.25
C SER A 10 9.38 -22.65 -13.92
N ILE A 11 8.28 -21.90 -14.05
CA ILE A 11 8.36 -20.49 -14.40
C ILE A 11 8.46 -19.74 -13.08
N GLU A 12 9.69 -19.39 -12.72
CA GLU A 12 9.98 -18.50 -11.59
C GLU A 12 9.44 -17.10 -11.91
N PHE A 13 8.21 -16.82 -11.47
CA PHE A 13 7.66 -15.46 -11.45
C PHE A 13 7.90 -14.85 -10.07
N PRO A 14 8.54 -13.66 -9.99
CA PRO A 14 8.87 -13.06 -8.71
C PRO A 14 7.61 -12.51 -8.03
N GLY A 15 7.17 -13.19 -6.97
CA GLY A 15 6.60 -12.60 -5.75
C GLY A 15 5.47 -11.59 -5.91
N SER A 16 4.37 -11.93 -6.59
CA SER A 16 3.14 -11.14 -6.51
C SER A 16 2.16 -11.73 -5.48
N ILE A 17 1.45 -10.86 -4.75
CA ILE A 17 0.44 -11.20 -3.72
C ILE A 17 -0.60 -12.21 -4.24
N LEU A 18 -0.88 -12.18 -5.55
CA LEU A 18 -1.72 -13.14 -6.27
C LEU A 18 -1.25 -14.59 -6.12
N TYR A 19 0.07 -14.85 -6.15
CA TYR A 19 0.59 -16.21 -5.95
C TYR A 19 0.37 -16.71 -4.52
N ARG A 20 0.43 -15.83 -3.51
CA ARG A 20 0.12 -16.24 -2.12
C ARG A 20 -1.35 -16.60 -1.95
N GLN A 21 -2.26 -15.80 -2.52
CA GLN A 21 -3.70 -16.09 -2.45
C GLN A 21 -4.06 -17.36 -3.22
N LEU A 22 -3.50 -17.56 -4.41
CA LEU A 22 -3.71 -18.78 -5.21
C LEU A 22 -3.11 -20.01 -4.54
N ASP A 23 -1.88 -19.93 -4.01
CA ASP A 23 -1.25 -21.07 -3.31
C ASP A 23 -2.03 -21.44 -2.03
N TYR A 24 -2.56 -20.45 -1.31
CA TYR A 24 -3.43 -20.68 -0.16
C TYR A 24 -4.76 -21.34 -0.56
N TYR A 25 -5.40 -20.86 -1.63
CA TYR A 25 -6.63 -21.43 -2.18
C TYR A 25 -6.46 -22.87 -2.67
N TRP A 26 -5.34 -23.16 -3.35
CA TRP A 26 -5.03 -24.52 -3.82
C TRP A 26 -4.72 -25.47 -2.67
N ARG A 27 -3.92 -25.03 -1.67
CA ARG A 27 -3.62 -25.81 -0.47
C ARG A 27 -4.85 -26.09 0.40
N SER A 28 -5.82 -25.18 0.38
CA SER A 28 -7.07 -25.34 1.11
C SER A 28 -8.16 -26.06 0.31
N LEU A 29 -7.85 -26.56 -0.90
CA LEU A 29 -8.80 -27.22 -1.80
C LEU A 29 -10.07 -26.38 -2.07
N GLY A 30 -9.90 -25.06 -2.17
CA GLY A 30 -11.01 -24.12 -2.34
C GLY A 30 -11.80 -23.83 -1.06
N GLN A 31 -11.45 -24.42 0.09
CA GLN A 31 -12.03 -24.07 1.38
C GLN A 31 -11.23 -22.92 1.99
N ILE A 32 -11.65 -21.69 1.72
CA ILE A 32 -11.14 -20.56 2.50
C ILE A 32 -11.92 -20.59 3.82
N PRO A 33 -11.26 -20.70 4.99
CA PRO A 33 -11.95 -20.53 6.26
C PRO A 33 -12.34 -19.06 6.41
N ASP A 34 -13.46 -18.69 5.80
CA ASP A 34 -14.04 -17.34 5.84
C ASP A 34 -15.00 -17.23 7.02
N THR A 35 -14.49 -17.53 8.21
CA THR A 35 -15.26 -17.34 9.44
C THR A 35 -15.34 -15.85 9.73
N VAL A 36 -16.49 -15.26 9.43
CA VAL A 36 -16.78 -13.86 9.76
C VAL A 36 -16.72 -13.67 11.28
N PRO A 37 -15.85 -12.79 11.80
CA PRO A 37 -15.73 -12.58 13.24
C PRO A 37 -16.99 -11.94 13.80
N THR A 38 -17.35 -12.26 15.05
CA THR A 38 -18.39 -11.51 15.76
C THR A 38 -17.89 -10.11 16.12
N LEU A 39 -18.80 -9.20 16.48
CA LEU A 39 -18.42 -7.84 16.88
C LEU A 39 -17.46 -7.87 18.08
N GLU A 40 -17.68 -8.74 19.04
CA GLU A 40 -16.86 -8.90 20.25
C GLU A 40 -15.46 -9.41 19.92
N GLN A 41 -15.32 -10.25 18.90
CA GLN A 41 -14.03 -10.75 18.43
C GLN A 41 -13.27 -9.70 17.61
N TYR A 42 -14.01 -8.86 16.89
CA TYR A 42 -13.44 -7.83 16.01
C TYR A 42 -13.06 -6.56 16.77
N ALA A 43 -13.95 -6.06 17.64
CA ALA A 43 -13.86 -4.77 18.31
C ALA A 43 -12.93 -4.80 19.54
N VAL A 44 -11.79 -5.49 19.43
CA VAL A 44 -10.75 -5.53 20.45
C VAL A 44 -9.50 -4.80 19.94
N PRO A 45 -8.85 -3.95 20.77
CA PRO A 45 -7.66 -3.20 20.35
C PRO A 45 -6.54 -4.08 19.81
N GLN A 46 -6.40 -5.32 20.30
CA GLN A 46 -5.38 -6.27 19.85
C GLN A 46 -5.56 -6.67 18.38
N THR A 47 -6.81 -6.78 17.90
CA THR A 47 -7.10 -7.05 16.49
C THR A 47 -6.65 -5.88 15.64
N TYR A 48 -6.88 -4.65 16.08
CA TYR A 48 -6.38 -3.45 15.40
C TYR A 48 -4.84 -3.39 15.41
N ASP A 49 -4.22 -3.64 16.57
CA ASP A 49 -2.76 -3.63 16.75
C ASP A 49 -2.07 -4.57 15.76
N SER A 50 -2.60 -5.79 15.60
CA SER A 50 -2.06 -6.80 14.68
C SER A 50 -2.10 -6.40 13.20
N ARG A 51 -2.95 -5.43 12.84
CA ARG A 51 -3.20 -5.00 11.45
C ARG A 51 -2.59 -3.65 11.11
N HIS A 52 -2.26 -2.84 12.11
CA HIS A 52 -1.88 -1.44 11.87
C HIS A 52 -0.60 -1.00 12.59
N LEU A 53 -0.10 -1.76 13.56
CA LEU A 53 1.10 -1.38 14.32
C LEU A 53 2.34 -2.21 13.94
N TYR A 54 3.49 -1.68 14.35
CA TYR A 54 4.81 -2.32 14.31
C TYR A 54 5.19 -2.93 12.95
N SER A 55 5.17 -4.27 12.82
CA SER A 55 5.62 -4.95 11.59
C SER A 55 4.79 -4.53 10.38
N VAL A 56 3.49 -4.30 10.55
CA VAL A 56 2.63 -3.81 9.46
C VAL A 56 2.94 -2.36 9.11
N LEU A 57 3.21 -1.53 10.12
CA LEU A 57 3.69 -0.17 9.90
C LEU A 57 5.00 -0.16 9.10
N GLN A 58 5.96 -1.03 9.42
CA GLN A 58 7.23 -1.07 8.69
C GLN A 58 7.06 -1.50 7.23
N ILE A 59 6.17 -2.45 6.93
CA ILE A 59 5.81 -2.79 5.54
C ILE A 59 5.26 -1.56 4.82
N TRP A 60 4.40 -0.80 5.49
CA TRP A 60 3.76 0.38 4.92
C TRP A 60 4.75 1.54 4.72
N LEU A 61 5.60 1.83 5.71
CA LEU A 61 6.68 2.82 5.60
C LEU A 61 7.65 2.46 4.48
N ASN A 62 8.02 1.18 4.37
CA ASN A 62 8.84 0.70 3.25
C ASN A 62 8.15 0.91 1.91
N ARG A 63 6.83 0.70 1.83
CA ARG A 63 6.05 0.94 0.60
C ARG A 63 6.07 2.42 0.22
N ILE A 64 5.86 3.34 1.17
CA ILE A 64 5.91 4.78 0.90
C ILE A 64 7.30 5.21 0.42
N ASN A 65 8.34 4.74 1.13
CA ASN A 65 9.70 5.11 0.80
C ASN A 65 10.16 4.52 -0.54
N SER A 66 9.65 3.34 -0.93
CA SER A 66 10.03 2.67 -2.18
C SER A 66 9.20 3.07 -3.39
N ARG A 67 7.91 3.38 -3.24
CA ARG A 67 6.98 3.64 -4.37
C ARG A 67 6.77 5.12 -4.71
N GLN A 68 7.58 6.00 -4.13
CA GLN A 68 7.81 7.37 -4.59
C GLN A 68 6.57 8.08 -5.15
N ASN A 69 5.49 8.20 -4.38
CA ASN A 69 4.37 9.10 -4.72
C ASN A 69 3.61 8.79 -6.04
N LEU A 70 3.83 7.64 -6.68
CA LEU A 70 3.20 7.28 -7.96
C LEU A 70 1.80 6.67 -7.79
N ASP A 71 1.51 6.13 -6.60
CA ASP A 71 0.25 5.47 -6.28
C ASP A 71 -0.60 6.35 -5.33
N THR A 72 -1.93 6.30 -5.52
CA THR A 72 -2.94 6.94 -4.66
C THR A 72 -2.86 6.49 -3.18
N ASP A 73 -2.10 5.43 -2.91
CA ASP A 73 -1.80 4.89 -1.57
C ASP A 73 -1.27 5.95 -0.59
N MET A 74 -0.48 6.92 -1.04
CA MET A 74 0.05 7.95 -0.16
C MET A 74 -1.01 8.95 0.28
N ALA A 75 -1.84 9.43 -0.65
CA ALA A 75 -2.87 10.42 -0.36
C ALA A 75 -4.01 9.84 0.49
N TRP A 76 -4.54 8.70 0.08
CA TRP A 76 -5.71 8.10 0.74
C TRP A 76 -5.30 7.18 1.88
N GLY A 77 -4.32 6.30 1.66
CA GLY A 77 -3.88 5.33 2.66
C GLY A 77 -3.32 5.99 3.92
N SER A 78 -2.45 6.99 3.78
CA SER A 78 -1.89 7.70 4.94
C SER A 78 -2.98 8.44 5.71
N SER A 79 -3.91 9.08 5.01
CA SER A 79 -4.99 9.85 5.62
C SER A 79 -5.98 8.99 6.39
N TYR A 80 -6.36 7.82 5.85
CA TYR A 80 -7.22 6.86 6.55
C TYR A 80 -6.51 6.25 7.75
N GLN A 81 -5.24 5.87 7.59
CA GLN A 81 -4.49 5.27 8.69
C GLN A 81 -4.28 6.28 9.83
N ALA A 82 -3.89 7.52 9.51
CA ALA A 82 -3.74 8.59 10.49
C ALA A 82 -5.04 8.90 11.25
N GLN A 83 -6.19 8.93 10.57
CA GLN A 83 -7.49 9.11 11.22
C GLN A 83 -7.81 7.94 12.15
N SER A 84 -7.66 6.71 11.68
CA SER A 84 -7.96 5.52 12.48
C SER A 84 -7.09 5.43 13.75
N LEU A 85 -5.82 5.82 13.68
CA LEU A 85 -4.92 5.86 14.84
C LEU A 85 -5.32 6.94 15.84
N ASN A 86 -5.75 8.11 15.37
CA ASN A 86 -6.29 9.16 16.24
C ASN A 86 -7.57 8.69 16.94
N ASP A 87 -8.45 7.95 16.24
CA ASP A 87 -9.66 7.39 16.82
C ASP A 87 -9.37 6.28 17.83
N MET A 88 -8.37 5.43 17.55
CA MET A 88 -7.90 4.45 18.53
C MET A 88 -7.35 5.11 19.79
N TYR A 89 -6.57 6.20 19.66
CA TYR A 89 -6.15 6.98 20.83
C TYR A 89 -7.35 7.54 21.59
N ARG A 90 -8.34 8.12 20.91
CA ARG A 90 -9.56 8.65 21.58
C ARG A 90 -10.35 7.56 22.30
N GLY A 91 -10.46 6.37 21.70
CA GLY A 91 -11.22 5.25 22.25
C GLY A 91 -10.52 4.50 23.37
N THR A 92 -9.18 4.53 23.42
CA THR A 92 -8.40 3.71 24.37
C THR A 92 -7.55 4.52 25.36
N GLY A 93 -7.20 5.77 25.02
CA GLY A 93 -6.22 6.57 25.74
C GLY A 93 -4.76 6.12 25.56
N ASP A 94 -4.49 5.08 24.76
CA ASP A 94 -3.14 4.50 24.61
C ASP A 94 -2.29 5.34 23.64
N ARG A 95 -1.23 5.95 24.17
CA ARG A 95 -0.35 6.85 23.43
C ARG A 95 0.34 6.18 22.23
N LYS A 96 0.54 4.85 22.23
CA LYS A 96 1.25 4.15 21.15
C LYS A 96 0.66 4.45 19.76
N TYR A 97 -0.64 4.69 19.68
CA TYR A 97 -1.32 5.02 18.43
C TYR A 97 -0.88 6.38 17.88
N LEU A 98 -0.65 7.37 18.75
CA LEU A 98 -0.13 8.68 18.35
C LEU A 98 1.35 8.61 17.96
N ASP A 99 2.15 7.81 18.66
CA ASP A 99 3.57 7.64 18.33
C ASP A 99 3.71 7.02 16.93
N VAL A 100 2.91 6.00 16.59
CA VAL A 100 2.85 5.44 15.23
C VAL A 100 2.32 6.42 14.20
N ASN A 101 1.28 7.20 14.54
CA ASN A 101 0.74 8.21 13.62
C ASN A 101 1.79 9.27 13.27
N LEU A 102 2.63 9.65 14.23
CA LEU A 102 3.72 10.59 13.99
C LEU A 102 4.77 10.04 13.02
N GLU A 103 5.10 8.75 13.08
CA GLU A 103 6.00 8.11 12.11
C GLU A 103 5.44 8.15 10.69
N ILE A 104 4.14 7.86 10.56
CA ILE A 104 3.43 7.94 9.28
C ILE A 104 3.50 9.37 8.71
N ILE A 105 3.12 10.37 9.51
CA ILE A 105 3.14 11.78 9.07
C ILE A 105 4.54 12.19 8.62
N ARG A 106 5.58 11.81 9.37
CA ARG A 106 6.97 12.12 9.01
C ARG A 106 7.35 11.50 7.68
N ALA A 107 7.04 10.22 7.47
CA ALA A 107 7.33 9.54 6.21
C ALA A 107 6.56 10.16 5.04
N THR A 108 5.26 10.45 5.20
CA THR A 108 4.46 11.09 4.15
C THR A 108 4.99 12.48 3.81
N MET A 109 5.36 13.28 4.81
CA MET A 109 5.89 14.64 4.59
C MET A 109 7.28 14.65 3.96
N ALA A 110 8.09 13.62 4.20
CA ALA A 110 9.40 13.47 3.56
C ALA A 110 9.31 13.03 2.08
N ASN A 111 8.16 12.50 1.65
CA ASN A 111 7.97 11.95 0.32
C ASN A 111 7.03 12.77 -0.58
N ARG A 112 6.75 14.03 -0.23
CA ARG A 112 5.97 14.95 -1.09
C ARG A 112 6.70 15.29 -2.39
N ASP A 113 5.94 15.68 -3.41
CA ASP A 113 6.45 16.05 -4.74
C ASP A 113 7.52 17.15 -4.66
N ASP A 114 7.31 18.21 -3.85
CA ASP A 114 8.28 19.30 -3.62
C ASP A 114 9.61 18.81 -3.02
N LYS A 115 9.59 17.73 -2.23
CA LYS A 115 10.78 17.17 -1.59
C LYS A 115 11.52 16.18 -2.49
N LYS A 116 10.83 15.60 -3.46
CA LYS A 116 11.40 14.65 -4.43
C LYS A 116 11.76 15.30 -5.77
N GLY A 117 11.32 16.55 -5.99
CA GLY A 117 11.57 17.26 -7.23
C GLY A 117 10.62 16.85 -8.37
N TYR A 118 9.46 16.28 -8.03
CA TYR A 118 8.46 15.95 -9.04
C TYR A 118 7.73 17.20 -9.48
N ALA A 119 7.82 17.47 -10.78
CA ALA A 119 7.12 18.57 -11.40
C ALA A 119 5.69 18.15 -11.76
N THR A 120 4.77 19.09 -11.60
CA THR A 120 3.45 19.09 -12.21
C THR A 120 3.56 19.15 -13.73
N PHE A 121 2.43 18.96 -14.42
CA PHE A 121 2.33 19.15 -15.87
C PHE A 121 2.88 20.52 -16.36
N PHE A 122 2.79 21.57 -15.54
CA PHE A 122 3.28 22.91 -15.88
C PHE A 122 4.78 23.12 -15.62
N GLY A 123 5.51 22.08 -15.20
CA GLY A 123 6.92 22.18 -14.83
C GLY A 123 7.16 22.77 -13.43
N GLU A 124 6.10 23.10 -12.69
CA GLU A 124 6.17 23.63 -11.34
C GLU A 124 6.20 22.50 -10.31
N THR A 125 6.84 22.70 -9.16
CA THR A 125 6.74 21.76 -8.02
C THR A 125 5.70 22.26 -7.02
N ALA A 126 4.91 21.35 -6.48
CA ALA A 126 3.92 21.66 -5.45
C ALA A 126 4.07 20.71 -4.26
N PRO A 127 3.68 21.12 -3.03
CA PRO A 127 3.67 20.25 -1.86
C PRO A 127 2.48 19.27 -1.90
N ALA A 128 2.38 18.54 -3.00
CA ALA A 128 1.27 17.65 -3.31
C ALA A 128 1.75 16.19 -3.46
N TRP A 129 0.81 15.32 -3.79
CA TRP A 129 1.04 13.90 -3.98
C TRP A 129 0.63 13.45 -5.37
N GLY A 130 1.56 12.85 -6.12
CA GLY A 130 1.29 12.21 -7.40
C GLY A 130 0.85 13.17 -8.50
N LEU A 131 1.28 14.44 -8.47
CA LEU A 131 0.99 15.39 -9.55
C LEU A 131 1.88 15.17 -10.79
N HIS A 132 2.86 14.29 -10.67
CA HIS A 132 3.67 13.81 -11.77
C HIS A 132 2.83 12.88 -12.66
N ILE A 133 2.46 13.38 -13.83
CA ILE A 133 2.06 12.55 -14.98
C ILE A 133 3.31 12.50 -15.87
N THR A 134 4.07 11.40 -15.81
CA THR A 134 5.11 11.14 -16.80
C THR A 134 4.46 10.96 -18.16
N LEU A 135 4.73 11.89 -19.08
CA LEU A 135 4.54 11.70 -20.52
C LEU A 135 5.57 10.73 -21.13
N GLU A 136 6.33 9.98 -20.33
CA GLU A 136 7.34 9.02 -20.82
C GLU A 136 6.76 7.79 -21.54
N GLY A 137 5.44 7.75 -21.77
CA GLY A 137 4.77 6.73 -22.58
C GLY A 137 3.94 7.26 -23.76
N ILE A 138 3.88 8.57 -24.01
CA ILE A 138 3.16 9.12 -25.17
C ILE A 138 4.17 9.92 -26.00
N PRO A 139 4.54 9.46 -27.22
CA PRO A 139 5.42 10.23 -28.07
C PRO A 139 4.74 11.57 -28.39
N PHE A 140 5.38 12.65 -27.95
CA PHE A 140 4.97 14.02 -28.21
C PHE A 140 5.16 14.32 -29.71
N MET A 141 4.18 13.95 -30.53
CA MET A 141 4.09 14.32 -31.94
C MET A 141 3.26 15.59 -32.07
N LEU A 142 3.80 16.73 -31.64
CA LEU A 142 3.30 18.05 -32.05
C LEU A 142 4.48 19.00 -32.28
N SER A 143 5.17 18.80 -33.40
CA SER A 143 5.80 19.90 -34.12
C SER A 143 4.71 20.63 -34.90
N ILE A 144 4.22 21.76 -34.38
CA ILE A 144 3.54 22.75 -35.22
C ILE A 144 4.65 23.70 -35.70
N PRO A 145 5.00 23.72 -37.00
CA PRO A 145 6.01 24.63 -37.50
C PRO A 145 5.42 26.06 -37.55
N GLY A 146 6.16 27.01 -36.99
CA GLY A 146 6.07 28.42 -37.34
C GLY A 146 7.12 28.78 -38.38
#